data_AF-A0A367LU73-F1
#
_entry.id   AF-A0A367LU73-F1
#
_cell.length_a   1.000
_cell.length_b   1.000
_cell.length_c   1.000
_cell.angle_alpha   90.00
_cell.angle_beta   90.00
_cell.angle_gamma   90.00
#
_symmetry.space_group_name_H-M   'P 1'
#
loop_
_entity.id
_entity.type
_entity.pdbx_description
1 polymer ?
#
loop_
_entity_poly.entity_id
_entity_poly.type
_entity_poly.pdbx_seq_one_letter_code
_entity_poly.pdbx_strand_id
1 'polypeptide(L)' 'MLDPRLIQEAANRLDAAERSRQQVRQFSLDYPDIAIEDAYAIQRAWVERKIADGRVLKGHKIG' A
#
# COMPACT_ATOMS: atom_id res chain seq x y z
N MET A 1 -6.11 9.31 10.93
CA MET A 1 -5.22 9.45 9.77
C MET A 1 -3.81 9.11 10.22
N LEU A 2 -3.20 8.11 9.59
CA LEU A 2 -1.84 7.66 9.88
C LEU A 2 -0.81 8.74 9.48
N ASP A 3 0.35 8.71 10.14
CA ASP A 3 1.51 9.50 9.73
C ASP A 3 1.85 9.19 8.26
N PRO A 4 2.07 10.19 7.39
CA PRO A 4 2.49 9.99 6.00
C PRO A 4 3.68 9.04 5.83
N ARG A 5 4.59 8.98 6.81
CA ARG A 5 5.72 8.03 6.81
C ARG A 5 5.24 6.59 6.94
N LEU A 6 4.27 6.31 7.83
CA LEU A 6 3.69 4.98 7.99
C LEU A 6 2.95 4.53 6.73
N ILE A 7 2.32 5.46 6.01
CA ILE A 7 1.67 5.19 4.71
C ILE A 7 2.72 4.71 3.69
N GLN A 8 3.86 5.41 3.60
CA GLN A 8 4.95 5.03 2.69
C GLN A 8 5.61 3.71 3.09
N GLU A 9 5.82 3.48 4.38
CA GLU A 9 6.36 2.22 4.90
C GLU A 9 5.44 1.04 4.61
N ALA A 10 4.13 1.19 4.82
CA ALA A 10 3.14 0.17 4.50
C ALA A 10 3.11 -0.15 2.99
N ALA A 11 3.14 0.88 2.13
CA ALA A 11 3.25 0.70 0.68
C ALA A 11 4.55 -0.05 0.29
N ASN A 12 5.67 0.26 0.94
CA ASN A 12 6.94 -0.41 0.72
C ASN A 12 6.94 -1.88 1.17
N ARG A 13 6.28 -2.17 2.30
CA ARG A 13 6.06 -3.54 2.80
C ARG A 13 5.24 -4.36 1.80
N LEU A 14 4.17 -3.78 1.23
CA LEU A 14 3.36 -4.46 0.20
C LEU A 14 4.15 -4.70 -1.09
N ASP A 15 4.95 -3.74 -1.55
CA ASP A 15 5.78 -3.93 -2.75
C ASP A 15 6.83 -5.04 -2.56
N ALA A 16 7.50 -5.06 -1.41
CA ALA A 16 8.45 -6.12 -1.07
C ALA A 16 7.77 -7.49 -0.97
N ALA A 17 6.57 -7.54 -0.38
CA ALA A 17 5.75 -8.75 -0.29
C ALA A 17 5.40 -9.31 -1.67
N GLU A 18 4.94 -8.45 -2.58
CA GLU A 18 4.62 -8.84 -3.96
C GLU A 18 5.85 -9.39 -4.70
N ARG A 19 6.99 -8.71 -4.61
CA ARG A 19 8.23 -9.11 -5.31
C ARG A 19 8.79 -10.43 -4.77
N SER A 20 8.76 -10.61 -3.45
CA SER A 20 9.29 -11.79 -2.78
C SER A 20 8.32 -12.97 -2.74
N ARG A 21 7.02 -12.74 -2.99
CA ARG A 21 5.92 -13.68 -2.76
C ARG A 21 5.83 -14.16 -1.31
N GLN A 22 6.21 -13.30 -0.37
CA GLN A 22 6.07 -13.55 1.07
C GLN A 22 5.00 -12.62 1.63
N GLN A 23 4.04 -13.18 2.36
CA GLN A 23 2.96 -12.40 2.96
C GLN A 23 3.49 -11.47 4.06
N VAL A 24 2.85 -10.32 4.22
CA VAL A 24 3.05 -9.43 5.37
C VAL A 24 1.89 -9.60 6.36
N ARG A 25 2.17 -9.29 7.62
CA ARG A 25 1.13 -9.18 8.66
C ARG A 25 0.06 -8.14 8.26
N GLN A 26 -1.19 -8.43 8.60
CA GLN A 26 -2.32 -7.53 8.36
C GLN A 26 -2.12 -6.19 9.09
N PHE A 27 -2.21 -5.08 8.36
CA PHE A 27 -1.89 -3.76 8.90
C PHE A 27 -2.81 -3.29 10.03
N SER A 28 -4.08 -3.69 10.06
CA SER A 28 -4.98 -3.36 11.17
C SER A 28 -4.60 -4.02 12.50
N LEU A 29 -3.73 -5.04 12.49
CA LEU A 29 -3.16 -5.62 13.71
C LEU A 29 -1.97 -4.82 14.23
N ASP A 30 -1.24 -4.14 13.34
CA ASP A 30 -0.10 -3.28 13.69
C ASP A 30 -0.56 -1.84 13.99
N TYR A 31 -1.64 -1.40 13.32
CA TYR A 31 -2.24 -0.08 13.42
C TYR A 31 -3.75 -0.22 13.70
N PRO A 32 -4.16 -0.41 14.96
CA PRO A 32 -5.56 -0.66 15.32
C PRO A 32 -6.55 0.43 14.88
N ASP A 33 -6.08 1.68 14.82
CA ASP A 33 -6.88 2.84 14.44
C ASP A 33 -6.84 3.15 12.93
N ILE A 34 -6.31 2.24 12.10
CA ILE A 34 -6.26 2.43 10.65
C ILE A 34 -7.67 2.59 10.09
N ALA A 35 -7.90 3.71 9.40
CA ALA A 35 -9.19 4.01 8.79
C ALA A 35 -9.20 3.67 7.29
N ILE A 36 -10.37 3.76 6.66
CA ILE A 36 -10.52 3.44 5.23
C ILE A 36 -9.73 4.43 4.36
N GLU A 37 -9.66 5.69 4.78
CA GLU A 37 -8.89 6.76 4.13
C GLU A 37 -7.40 6.43 4.12
N ASP A 38 -6.90 5.83 5.19
CA ASP A 38 -5.51 5.40 5.32
C ASP A 38 -5.22 4.21 4.39
N ALA A 39 -6.15 3.26 4.29
CA ALA A 39 -6.03 2.14 3.35
C ALA A 39 -5.94 2.63 1.89
N TYR A 40 -6.77 3.61 1.49
CA TYR A 40 -6.67 4.24 0.17
C TYR A 40 -5.40 5.08 0.00
N ALA A 41 -4.88 5.71 1.05
CA ALA A 41 -3.60 6.41 0.99
C ALA A 41 -2.43 5.44 0.75
N ILE A 42 -2.40 4.31 1.44
CA ILE A 42 -1.42 3.23 1.23
C ILE A 42 -1.51 2.68 -0.20
N GLN A 43 -2.74 2.43 -0.69
CA GLN A 43 -2.95 1.96 -2.06
C GLN A 43 -2.39 2.95 -3.09
N ARG A 44 -2.67 4.25 -2.94
CA ARG A 44 -2.17 5.29 -3.85
C ARG A 44 -0.64 5.36 -3.85
N ALA A 45 -0.02 5.39 -2.67
CA ALA A 45 1.44 5.38 -2.56
C ALA A 45 2.06 4.14 -3.23
N TRP A 46 1.44 2.96 -3.08
CA TRP A 46 1.92 1.75 -3.72
C TRP A 46 1.78 1.80 -5.25
N VAL A 47 0.64 2.27 -5.76
CA VAL A 47 0.42 2.46 -7.21
C VAL A 47 1.40 3.47 -7.80
N GLU A 48 1.62 4.60 -7.13
CA GLU A 48 2.59 5.63 -7.55
C GLU A 48 4.00 5.03 -7.67
N ARG A 49 4.44 4.25 -6.68
CA ARG A 49 5.71 3.54 -6.74
C ARG A 49 5.77 2.59 -7.94
N LYS A 50 4.72 1.81 -8.18
CA LYS A 50 4.68 0.90 -9.33
C LYS A 50 4.78 1.62 -10.67
N ILE A 51 4.18 2.81 -10.78
CA ILE A 51 4.28 3.66 -11.96
C ILE A 51 5.71 4.22 -12.10
N ALA A 52 6.32 4.68 -11.00
CA ALA A 52 7.71 5.12 -10.98
C ALA A 52 8.69 3.99 -11.39
N ASP A 53 8.38 2.74 -11.06
CA ASP A 53 9.10 1.54 -11.50
C ASP A 53 8.84 1.18 -12.99
N GLY A 54 8.17 2.03 -13.75
CA GLY A 54 7.95 1.89 -15.19
C GLY A 54 6.65 1.19 -15.60
N ARG A 55 5.75 0.87 -14.65
CA ARG A 55 4.42 0.35 -15.00
C ARG A 55 3.50 1.47 -15.49
N VAL A 56 2.50 1.10 -16.29
CA VAL A 56 1.49 2.02 -16.81
C VAL A 56 0.13 1.67 -16.22
N LEU A 57 -0.56 2.64 -15.63
CA LEU A 57 -1.93 2.47 -15.18
C LEU A 57 -2.86 2.23 -16.38
N LYS A 58 -3.60 1.11 -16.38
CA LYS A 58 -4.51 0.73 -17.48
C LYS A 58 -5.99 0.77 -17.12
N GLY A 59 -6.33 0.93 -15.85
CA GLY A 59 -7.71 0.99 -15.40
C GLY A 59 -7.86 0.78 -13.91
N HIS A 60 -9.10 0.65 -13.47
CA HIS A 60 -9.49 0.37 -12.09
C HIS A 60 -10.42 -0.83 -12.05
N LYS A 61 -10.54 -1.46 -10.89
CA LYS A 61 -11.49 -2.53 -10.63
C LYS A 61 -12.40 -2.13 -9.47
N ILE A 62 -13.64 -2.60 -9.49
CA ILE A 62 -14.59 -2.52 -8.37
C ILE A 62 -14.75 -3.93 -7.82
N GLY A 63 -14.75 -4.07 -6.50
CA GLY A 63 -14.99 -5.32 -5.80
C GLY A 63 -15.12 -5.07 -4.31
#